data_AF-A0A3M1C8K4-F1
#
_entry.id   AF-A0A3M1C8K4-F1
#
_cell.length_a   1.000
_cell.length_b   1.000
_cell.length_c   1.000
_cell.angle_alpha   90.00
_cell.angle_beta   90.00
_cell.angle_gamma   90.00
#
_symmetry.space_group_name_H-M   'P 1'
#
loop_
_entity.id
_entity.type
_entity.pdbx_description
1 polymer ?
#
loop_
_entity_poly.entity_id
_entity_poly.type
_entity_poly.pdbx_seq_one_letter_code
_entity_poly.pdbx_strand_id
1 'polypeptide(L)'
;AINLDKWNSLGDDLKSLISDRIKTDFEAPAWAAAQGALDNDIHCLTGNGPCASGEARSMKLVEVSDADFARAREVLVTKVLPDWAERAGGDWAQRWNDSFGKVVGVQIGG
;
A
#
# COMPACT_ATOMS: atom_id res chain seq x y z
N ALA A 1 13.66 -6.92 3.49
CA ALA A 1 13.92 -8.30 3.97
C ALA A 1 15.42 -8.48 4.16
N ILE A 2 15.83 -9.32 5.12
CA ILE A 2 17.22 -9.71 5.35
C ILE A 2 17.31 -11.24 5.32
N ASN A 3 18.45 -11.79 4.90
CA ASN A 3 18.71 -13.23 5.03
C ASN A 3 18.54 -13.65 6.51
N LEU A 4 17.77 -14.72 6.75
CA LEU A 4 17.38 -15.12 8.10
C LEU A 4 18.55 -15.61 8.95
N ASP A 5 19.49 -16.36 8.37
CA ASP A 5 20.68 -16.84 9.07
C ASP A 5 21.54 -15.66 9.52
N LYS A 6 21.72 -14.68 8.62
CA LYS A 6 22.44 -13.46 8.94
C LYS A 6 21.76 -12.66 10.03
N TRP A 7 20.44 -12.52 9.97
CA TRP A 7 19.67 -11.85 11.01
C TRP A 7 19.86 -12.53 12.37
N ASN A 8 19.73 -13.85 12.41
CA ASN A 8 19.86 -14.63 13.63
C ASN A 8 21.26 -14.57 14.22
N SER A 9 22.30 -14.40 13.39
CA SER A 9 23.69 -14.23 13.83
C SER A 9 24.00 -12.88 14.48
N LEU A 10 23.08 -11.90 14.44
CA LEU A 10 23.28 -10.59 15.05
C LEU A 10 22.93 -10.62 16.54
N GLY A 11 23.65 -9.83 17.35
CA GLY A 11 23.29 -9.59 18.75
C GLY A 11 22.00 -8.76 18.87
N ASP A 12 21.34 -8.87 20.02
CA ASP A 12 20.01 -8.26 20.24
C ASP A 12 20.03 -6.73 20.17
N ASP A 13 21.10 -6.09 20.66
CA ASP A 13 21.28 -4.64 20.54
C ASP A 13 21.29 -4.18 19.08
N LEU A 14 21.96 -4.94 18.21
CA LEU A 14 22.04 -4.61 16.79
C LEU A 14 20.71 -4.91 16.07
N LYS A 15 20.02 -5.99 16.41
CA LYS A 15 18.66 -6.27 15.89
C LYS A 15 17.68 -5.17 16.27
N SER A 16 17.75 -4.70 17.51
CA SER A 16 16.91 -3.62 18.01
C SER A 16 17.22 -2.31 17.30
N LEU A 17 18.51 -1.95 17.21
CA LEU A 17 18.95 -0.77 16.47
C LEU A 17 18.48 -0.80 15.01
N ILE A 18 18.69 -1.91 14.30
CA ILE A 18 18.28 -2.03 12.89
C ILE A 18 16.76 -1.91 12.76
N SER A 19 15.98 -2.58 13.62
CA SER A 19 14.51 -2.54 13.57
C SER A 19 13.98 -1.12 13.79
N ASP A 20 14.54 -0.41 14.78
CA ASP A 20 14.15 0.96 15.10
C ASP A 20 14.50 1.91 13.95
N ARG A 21 15.71 1.80 13.40
CA ARG A 21 16.16 2.65 12.28
C ARG A 21 15.41 2.37 10.99
N ILE A 22 15.08 1.12 10.70
CA ILE A 22 14.21 0.79 9.56
C ILE A 22 12.86 1.48 9.71
N LYS A 23 12.25 1.43 10.89
CA LYS A 23 10.93 2.04 11.10
C LYS A 23 10.99 3.58 11.01
N THR A 24 11.94 4.18 11.70
CA THR A 24 11.98 5.64 11.93
C THR A 24 12.68 6.41 10.82
N ASP A 25 13.79 5.88 10.30
CA ASP A 25 14.66 6.60 9.37
C ASP A 25 14.48 6.12 7.92
N PHE A 26 13.73 5.05 7.69
CA PHE A 26 13.47 4.52 6.34
C PHE A 26 11.99 4.38 6.00
N GLU A 27 11.23 3.54 6.71
CA GLU A 27 9.84 3.21 6.38
C GLU A 27 8.91 4.42 6.48
N ALA A 28 8.91 5.14 7.60
CA ALA A 28 8.08 6.32 7.76
C ALA A 28 8.42 7.44 6.74
N PRO A 29 9.69 7.80 6.52
CA PRO A 29 10.07 8.73 5.46
C PRO A 29 9.68 8.25 4.04
N ALA A 30 9.82 6.96 3.75
CA ALA A 30 9.44 6.40 2.45
C ALA A 30 7.94 6.52 2.18
N TRP A 31 7.09 6.25 3.17
CA TRP A 31 5.64 6.44 3.06
C TRP A 31 5.27 7.92 2.85
N ALA A 32 5.90 8.83 3.59
CA ALA A 32 5.68 10.27 3.41
C ALA A 32 6.13 10.75 2.02
N ALA A 33 7.27 10.26 1.54
CA ALA A 33 7.78 10.57 0.21
C ALA A 33 6.86 10.02 -0.89
N ALA A 34 6.31 8.82 -0.75
CA ALA A 34 5.38 8.23 -1.71
C ALA A 34 4.11 9.07 -1.87
N GLN A 35 3.53 9.55 -0.76
CA GLN A 35 2.37 10.44 -0.81
C GLN A 35 2.72 11.78 -1.47
N GLY A 36 3.84 12.40 -1.09
CA GLY A 36 4.29 13.66 -1.69
C GLY A 36 4.63 13.54 -3.18
N ALA A 37 5.14 12.38 -3.62
CA ALA A 37 5.41 12.09 -5.00
C ALA A 37 4.12 12.02 -5.83
N LEU A 38 3.07 11.36 -5.31
CA LEU A 38 1.77 11.30 -5.99
C LEU A 38 1.16 12.69 -6.22
N ASP A 39 1.19 13.55 -5.21
CA ASP A 39 0.67 14.93 -5.32
C ASP A 39 1.46 15.72 -6.37
N ASN A 40 2.79 15.61 -6.35
CA ASN A 40 3.65 16.22 -7.36
C ASN A 40 3.37 15.67 -8.77
N ASP A 41 3.19 14.36 -8.92
CA ASP A 41 2.89 13.73 -10.20
C ASP A 41 1.56 14.23 -10.77
N ILE A 42 0.52 14.36 -9.94
CA ILE A 42 -0.76 14.94 -10.35
C ILE A 42 -0.56 16.38 -10.82
N HIS A 43 0.15 17.22 -10.06
CA HIS A 43 0.41 18.61 -10.45
C HIS A 43 1.22 18.70 -11.76
N CYS A 44 2.28 17.92 -11.88
CA CYS A 44 3.13 17.90 -13.06
C CYS A 44 2.40 17.40 -14.30
N LEU A 45 1.50 16.42 -14.19
CA LEU A 45 0.77 15.89 -15.34
C LEU A 45 -0.42 16.76 -15.75
N THR A 46 -1.07 17.42 -14.80
CA THR A 46 -2.36 18.10 -15.04
C THR A 46 -2.26 19.62 -15.11
N GLY A 47 -1.21 20.20 -14.51
CA GLY A 47 -1.07 21.65 -14.37
C GLY A 47 -1.94 22.27 -13.29
N ASN A 48 -2.59 21.45 -12.44
CA ASN A 48 -3.48 21.93 -11.37
C ASN A 48 -2.74 22.44 -10.12
N GLY A 49 -1.41 22.50 -10.14
CA GLY A 49 -0.58 22.97 -9.03
C GLY A 49 0.89 23.12 -9.43
N PRO A 50 1.77 23.51 -8.49
CA PRO A 50 3.20 23.64 -8.75
C PRO A 50 3.84 22.27 -9.00
N CYS A 51 4.59 22.15 -10.10
CA CYS A 51 5.39 20.98 -10.42
C CYS A 51 6.83 21.18 -9.93
N ALA A 52 7.30 20.36 -8.99
CA ALA A 52 8.68 20.42 -8.50
C ALA A 52 9.67 19.69 -9.42
N SER A 53 9.17 18.93 -10.40
CA SER A 53 9.96 18.09 -11.31
C SER A 53 10.22 18.71 -12.69
N GLY A 54 9.87 19.99 -12.88
CA GLY A 54 10.11 20.71 -14.13
C GLY A 54 8.83 21.36 -14.68
N GLU A 55 8.60 21.21 -15.98
CA GLU A 55 7.45 21.81 -16.65
C GLU A 55 6.18 20.97 -16.45
N ALA A 56 5.09 21.64 -16.06
CA ALA A 56 3.79 21.02 -15.98
C ALA A 56 3.20 20.73 -17.37
N ARG A 57 2.34 19.71 -17.44
CA ARG A 57 1.58 19.28 -18.61
C ARG A 57 0.09 19.57 -18.40
N SER A 58 -0.75 19.19 -19.35
CA SER A 58 -2.17 19.56 -19.40
C SER A 58 -3.13 18.37 -19.53
N MET A 59 -2.80 17.25 -18.88
CA MET A 59 -3.71 16.11 -18.81
C MET A 59 -4.96 16.46 -17.99
N LYS A 60 -6.11 15.90 -18.37
CA LYS A 60 -7.32 15.96 -17.56
C LYS A 60 -7.25 14.92 -16.44
N LEU A 61 -7.33 15.36 -15.19
CA LEU A 61 -7.58 14.46 -14.07
C LEU A 61 -9.02 13.97 -14.14
N VAL A 62 -9.20 12.64 -14.21
CA VAL A 62 -10.52 12.01 -14.21
C VAL A 62 -10.70 11.33 -12.87
N GLU A 63 -11.53 11.94 -12.01
CA GLU A 63 -11.88 11.37 -10.71
C GLU A 63 -12.69 10.09 -10.89
N VAL A 64 -12.46 9.12 -10.00
CA VAL A 64 -13.23 7.88 -9.97
C VAL A 64 -14.69 8.20 -9.61
N SER A 65 -15.65 7.64 -10.36
CA SER A 65 -17.06 7.80 -10.02
C SER A 65 -17.50 6.83 -8.92
N ASP A 66 -18.57 7.14 -8.20
CA ASP A 66 -19.16 6.23 -7.22
C ASP A 66 -19.56 4.88 -7.85
N ALA A 67 -20.03 4.91 -9.10
CA ALA A 67 -20.39 3.71 -9.85
C ALA A 67 -19.17 2.83 -10.16
N ASP A 68 -18.06 3.44 -10.56
CA ASP A 68 -16.80 2.73 -10.80
C ASP A 68 -16.25 2.14 -9.50
N PHE A 69 -16.30 2.91 -8.41
CA PHE A 69 -15.85 2.45 -7.09
C PHE A 69 -16.70 1.27 -6.59
N ALA A 70 -18.03 1.36 -6.72
CA ALA A 70 -18.94 0.27 -6.37
C ALA A 70 -18.66 -0.99 -7.19
N ARG A 71 -18.46 -0.84 -8.50
CA ARG A 71 -18.13 -1.96 -9.38
C ARG A 71 -16.78 -2.59 -9.03
N ALA A 72 -15.76 -1.79 -8.77
CA ALA A 72 -14.44 -2.26 -8.36
C ALA A 72 -14.54 -3.03 -7.03
N ARG A 73 -15.30 -2.51 -6.06
CA ARG A 73 -15.54 -3.17 -4.78
C ARG A 73 -16.28 -4.51 -4.94
N GLU A 74 -17.30 -4.57 -5.80
CA GLU A 74 -18.02 -5.81 -6.11
C GLU A 74 -17.06 -6.87 -6.66
N VAL A 75 -16.22 -6.53 -7.64
CA VAL A 75 -15.23 -7.46 -8.23
C VAL A 75 -14.17 -7.86 -7.21
N LEU A 76 -13.73 -6.93 -6.37
CA LEU A 76 -12.79 -7.22 -5.28
C LEU A 76 -13.32 -8.32 -4.37
N VAL A 77 -14.59 -8.20 -3.94
CA VAL A 77 -15.22 -9.13 -2.99
C VAL A 77 -15.63 -10.45 -3.65
N THR A 78 -16.20 -10.40 -4.84
CA THR A 78 -16.78 -11.59 -5.48
C THR A 78 -15.77 -12.41 -6.27
N LYS A 79 -14.62 -11.83 -6.65
CA LYS A 79 -13.62 -12.52 -7.48
C LYS A 79 -12.20 -12.44 -6.94
N VAL A 80 -11.67 -11.24 -6.73
CA VAL A 80 -10.24 -11.06 -6.46
C VAL A 80 -9.85 -11.64 -5.10
N LEU A 81 -10.59 -11.31 -4.04
CA LEU A 81 -10.29 -11.79 -2.69
C LEU A 81 -10.52 -13.30 -2.53
N PRO A 82 -11.61 -13.90 -3.05
CA PRO A 82 -11.76 -15.36 -3.09
C PRO A 82 -10.60 -16.06 -3.80
N ASP A 83 -10.25 -15.62 -5.01
CA ASP A 83 -9.16 -16.22 -5.78
C ASP A 83 -7.81 -16.03 -5.06
N TRP A 84 -7.60 -14.88 -4.40
CA TRP A 84 -6.40 -14.65 -3.58
C TRP A 84 -6.35 -15.58 -2.38
N ALA A 85 -7.46 -15.74 -1.66
CA ALA A 85 -7.55 -16.61 -0.49
C ALA A 85 -7.26 -18.06 -0.85
N GLU A 86 -7.80 -18.54 -1.98
CA GLU A 86 -7.51 -19.89 -2.51
C GLU A 86 -6.00 -20.06 -2.77
N ARG A 87 -5.38 -19.09 -3.46
CA ARG A 87 -3.93 -19.15 -3.76
C ARG A 87 -3.05 -19.03 -2.51
N ALA A 88 -3.44 -18.19 -1.56
CA ALA A 88 -2.69 -18.00 -0.32
C ALA A 88 -2.78 -19.25 0.58
N GLY A 89 -3.94 -19.92 0.59
CA GLY A 89 -4.20 -21.13 1.35
C GLY A 89 -4.19 -20.92 2.86
N GLY A 90 -4.35 -22.01 3.61
CA GLY A 90 -4.28 -22.00 5.07
C GLY A 90 -5.29 -21.06 5.72
N ASP A 91 -4.84 -20.28 6.70
CA ASP A 91 -5.66 -19.36 7.49
C ASP A 91 -5.64 -17.91 6.97
N TRP A 92 -5.08 -17.65 5.78
CA TRP A 92 -4.87 -16.30 5.27
C TRP A 92 -6.16 -15.51 5.04
N ALA A 93 -7.24 -16.17 4.64
CA ALA A 93 -8.55 -15.53 4.49
C ALA A 93 -9.08 -15.00 5.84
N GLN A 94 -8.94 -15.81 6.89
CA GLN A 94 -9.32 -15.43 8.24
C GLN A 94 -8.44 -14.28 8.74
N ARG A 95 -7.11 -14.38 8.58
CA ARG A 95 -6.18 -13.31 8.99
C ARG A 95 -6.48 -12.00 8.29
N TRP A 96 -6.80 -12.02 7.00
CA TRP A 96 -7.23 -10.82 6.27
C TRP A 96 -8.49 -10.22 6.91
N ASN A 97 -9.53 -11.02 7.08
CA ASN A 97 -10.80 -10.59 7.69
C ASN A 97 -10.61 -10.03 9.11
N ASP A 98 -9.69 -10.61 9.88
CA ASP A 98 -9.41 -10.20 11.25
C ASP A 98 -8.55 -8.94 11.38
N SER A 99 -7.85 -8.54 10.31
CA SER A 99 -6.93 -7.39 10.28
C SER A 99 -7.38 -6.34 9.26
N PHE A 100 -6.85 -6.38 8.03
CA PHE A 100 -7.11 -5.43 6.97
C PHE A 100 -8.60 -5.31 6.64
N GLY A 101 -9.33 -6.42 6.61
CA GLY A 101 -10.76 -6.44 6.32
C GLY A 101 -11.58 -5.54 7.25
N LYS A 102 -11.21 -5.43 8.53
CA LYS A 102 -11.83 -4.50 9.48
C LYS A 102 -11.51 -3.05 9.17
N VAL A 103 -10.27 -2.76 8.77
CA VAL A 103 -9.81 -1.40 8.44
C VAL A 103 -10.54 -0.87 7.20
N VAL A 104 -10.69 -1.71 6.17
CA VAL A 104 -11.26 -1.29 4.89
C VAL A 104 -12.74 -1.64 4.73
N GLY A 105 -13.36 -2.28 5.73
CA GLY A 105 -14.77 -2.67 5.71
C GLY A 105 -15.10 -3.71 4.63
N VAL A 106 -14.23 -4.69 4.42
CA VAL A 106 -14.37 -5.75 3.39
C VAL A 106 -14.09 -7.12 4.00
N GLN A 107 -14.89 -8.13 3.64
CA GLN A 107 -14.71 -9.51 4.09
C GLN A 107 -14.62 -10.48 2.90
N ILE A 108 -13.77 -11.50 3.03
CA ILE A 108 -13.68 -12.65 2.12
C ILE A 108 -14.70 -13.70 2.57
N GLY A 109 -15.51 -14.21 1.63
CA GLY A 109 -16.46 -15.30 1.88
C GLY A 109 -17.72 -14.89 2.65
N GLY A 110 -18.10 -13.61 2.59
CA GLY A 110 -19.40 -13.13 3.08
C GLY A 110 -20.55 -13.47 2.15
#